data_AF-A0A3A5VBM6-F1
#
_entry.id   AF-A0A3A5VBM6-F1
#
_cell.length_a   1.000
_cell.length_b   1.000
_cell.length_c   1.000
_cell.angle_alpha   90.00
_cell.angle_beta   90.00
_cell.angle_gamma   90.00
#
_symmetry.space_group_name_H-M   'P 1'
#
loop_
_entity.id
_entity.type
_entity.pdbx_description
1 polymer ?
#
loop_
_entity_poly.entity_id
_entity_poly.type
_entity_poly.pdbx_seq_one_letter_code
_entity_poly.pdbx_strand_id
1 'polypeptide(L)' 'MDFDTLHSMLTRLDGDVGESVRWKDNGLKLIDTTNVDRGNIESIARFLAEHGQFMQRPWLDDGTITVIGRPVERLNRLL' A
#
# COMPACT_ATOMS: atom_id res chain seq x y z
N MET A 1 1.90 -10.92 -3.53
CA MET A 1 1.42 -10.90 -2.14
C MET A 1 -0.07 -11.13 -2.24
N ASP A 2 -0.61 -12.07 -1.48
CA ASP A 2 -2.05 -12.34 -1.52
C ASP A 2 -2.86 -11.25 -0.81
N PHE A 3 -4.17 -11.28 -1.03
CA PHE A 3 -5.12 -10.32 -0.46
C PHE A 3 -5.08 -10.32 1.06
N ASP A 4 -5.05 -11.49 1.71
CA ASP A 4 -5.12 -11.60 3.18
C ASP A 4 -3.90 -10.95 3.84
N THR A 5 -2.71 -11.16 3.29
CA THR A 5 -1.48 -10.51 3.74
C THR A 5 -1.56 -9.00 3.57
N LEU A 6 -1.96 -8.53 2.37
CA LEU A 6 -2.09 -7.09 2.09
C LEU A 6 -3.13 -6.42 2.99
N HIS A 7 -4.28 -7.06 3.18
CA HIS A 7 -5.34 -6.57 4.05
C HIS A 7 -4.87 -6.46 5.50
N SER A 8 -4.18 -7.49 6.01
CA SER A 8 -3.58 -7.48 7.34
C SER A 8 -2.57 -6.34 7.51
N MET A 9 -1.67 -6.13 6.54
CA MET A 9 -0.68 -5.04 6.58
C MET A 9 -1.34 -3.65 6.50
N LEU A 10 -2.30 -3.46 5.59
CA LEU A 10 -2.99 -2.18 5.43
C LEU A 10 -3.83 -1.80 6.64
N THR A 11 -4.38 -2.79 7.36
CA THR A 11 -5.16 -2.56 8.61
C THR A 11 -4.31 -1.91 9.71
N ARG A 12 -3.00 -2.18 9.70
CA ARG A 12 -2.05 -1.67 10.70
C ARG A 12 -1.03 -0.71 10.10
N LEU A 13 -1.36 -0.15 8.94
CA LEU A 13 -0.56 0.89 8.29
C LEU A 13 -0.61 2.18 9.10
N ASP A 14 0.57 2.67 9.45
CA ASP A 14 0.75 4.01 10.03
C ASP A 14 0.77 5.06 8.91
N GLY A 15 -0.43 5.54 8.56
CA GLY A 15 -0.64 6.56 7.55
C GLY A 15 -1.92 6.36 6.75
N ASP A 16 -2.03 7.10 5.65
CA ASP A 16 -3.14 6.96 4.72
C ASP A 16 -2.94 5.72 3.84
N VAL A 17 -3.94 4.82 3.83
CA VAL A 17 -3.96 3.63 2.99
C VAL A 17 -3.92 3.96 1.51
N GLY A 18 -4.38 5.14 1.11
CA GLY A 18 -4.23 5.65 -0.25
C GLY A 18 -2.76 5.84 -0.64
N GLU A 19 -1.85 6.15 0.27
CA GLU A 19 -0.42 6.34 -0.03
C GLU A 19 0.32 5.03 -0.31
N SER A 20 -0.31 3.89 -0.04
CA SER A 20 0.22 2.54 -0.30
C SER A 20 0.36 2.22 -1.80
N VAL A 21 -0.30 2.99 -2.67
CA VAL A 21 -0.27 2.85 -4.13
C VAL A 21 0.49 4.00 -4.79
N ARG A 22 1.32 3.69 -5.78
CA ARG A 22 2.01 4.65 -6.65
C ARG A 22 1.07 5.26 -7.69
N TRP A 23 0.11 6.08 -7.26
CA TRP A 23 -0.86 6.72 -8.17
C TRP A 23 -0.26 7.55 -9.31
N LYS A 24 1.00 8.00 -9.14
CA LYS A 24 1.73 8.79 -10.14
C LYS A 24 2.45 7.93 -11.19
N ASP A 25 2.40 6.61 -11.09
CA ASP A 25 3.00 5.71 -12.06
C ASP A 25 2.28 5.84 -13.43
N ASN A 26 3.02 6.01 -14.51
CA ASN A 26 2.41 6.14 -15.84
C ASN A 26 1.69 4.87 -16.28
N GLY A 27 2.09 3.70 -15.77
CA GLY A 27 1.41 2.43 -16.03
C GLY A 27 -0.01 2.39 -15.49
N LEU A 28 -0.34 3.18 -14.46
CA LEU A 28 -1.70 3.25 -13.90
C LEU A 28 -2.72 3.83 -14.89
N LYS A 29 -2.28 4.66 -15.84
CA LYS A 29 -3.16 5.25 -16.86
C LYS A 29 -3.76 4.20 -17.81
N LEU A 30 -3.17 3.00 -17.84
CA LEU A 30 -3.62 1.88 -18.66
C LEU A 30 -4.53 0.91 -17.89
N ILE A 31 -4.79 1.18 -16.61
CA ILE A 31 -5.60 0.33 -15.73
C ILE A 31 -6.87 1.09 -15.37
N ASP A 32 -8.01 0.40 -15.41
CA ASP A 32 -9.25 0.98 -14.90
C ASP A 32 -9.20 1.08 -13.38
N THR A 33 -9.09 2.32 -12.89
CA THR A 33 -9.05 2.64 -11.46
C THR A 33 -10.31 3.36 -10.98
N THR A 34 -11.35 3.41 -11.82
CA THR A 34 -12.59 4.16 -11.55
C THR A 34 -13.30 3.65 -10.29
N ASN A 35 -13.20 2.35 -10.02
CA ASN A 35 -13.86 1.69 -8.89
C ASN A 35 -12.94 1.49 -7.67
N VAL A 36 -11.72 2.03 -7.69
CA VAL A 36 -10.79 1.88 -6.56
C VAL A 36 -11.04 3.00 -5.56
N ASP A 37 -11.61 2.64 -4.41
CA ASP A 37 -11.80 3.55 -3.29
C ASP A 37 -10.48 3.69 -2.52
N ARG A 38 -9.88 4.89 -2.59
CA ARG A 38 -8.58 5.18 -2.00
C ARG A 38 -8.58 5.23 -0.48
N GLY A 39 -9.74 5.41 0.15
CA GLY A 39 -9.89 5.44 1.61
C GLY A 39 -10.25 4.09 2.21
N ASN A 40 -10.48 3.06 1.38
CA ASN A 40 -10.96 1.76 1.84
C ASN A 40 -9.87 0.69 1.75
N ILE A 41 -9.53 0.09 2.90
CA ILE A 41 -8.49 -0.95 3.02
C ILE A 41 -8.76 -2.14 2.09
N GLU A 42 -10.00 -2.63 2.05
CA GLU A 42 -10.37 -3.78 1.23
C GLU A 42 -10.22 -3.47 -0.27
N SER A 43 -10.66 -2.29 -0.71
CA SER A 43 -10.52 -1.83 -2.10
C SER A 43 -9.05 -1.74 -2.51
N ILE A 44 -8.21 -1.15 -1.66
CA ILE A 44 -6.76 -1.05 -1.89
C ILE A 44 -6.08 -2.42 -1.87
N ALA A 45 -6.44 -3.30 -0.92
CA ALA A 45 -5.87 -4.64 -0.81
C ALA A 45 -6.19 -5.48 -2.06
N ARG A 46 -7.43 -5.42 -2.56
CA ARG A 46 -7.82 -6.09 -3.81
C ARG A 46 -7.03 -5.54 -5.00
N PHE A 47 -6.95 -4.21 -5.13
CA PHE A 47 -6.17 -3.57 -6.20
C PHE A 47 -4.69 -3.96 -6.16
N LEU A 48 -4.06 -3.96 -4.99
CA LEU A 48 -2.64 -4.33 -4.84
C LEU A 48 -2.38 -5.83 -4.99
N ALA A 49 -3.35 -6.68 -4.69
CA ALA A 49 -3.25 -8.12 -4.94
C ALA A 49 -3.22 -8.41 -6.45
N GLU A 50 -4.03 -7.69 -7.24
CA GLU A 50 -4.09 -7.81 -8.70
C GLU A 50 -2.94 -7.05 -9.39
N HIS A 51 -2.50 -5.94 -8.83
CA HIS A 51 -1.55 -5.02 -9.44
C HIS A 51 -0.38 -4.64 -8.51
N GLY A 52 0.25 -5.65 -7.90
CA GLY A 52 1.34 -5.45 -6.92
C GLY A 52 2.55 -4.67 -7.44
N GLN A 53 2.69 -4.49 -8.76
CA GLN A 53 3.71 -3.61 -9.37
C GLN A 53 3.48 -2.12 -9.07
N PHE A 54 2.28 -1.70 -8.64
CA PHE A 54 1.99 -0.32 -8.24
C PHE A 54 2.08 -0.09 -6.74
N MET A 55 2.38 -1.12 -5.95
CA MET A 55 2.64 -0.96 -4.53
C MET A 55 3.79 0.02 -4.32
N GLN A 56 3.60 0.98 -3.41
CA GLN A 56 4.65 1.89 -2.96
C GLN A 56 5.77 1.10 -2.30
N ARG A 57 7.02 1.54 -2.35
CA ARG A 57 8.16 0.80 -1.75
C ARG A 57 9.21 1.77 -1.20
N PRO A 58 9.92 1.42 -0.11
CA PRO A 58 9.85 0.16 0.64
C PRO A 58 8.68 0.09 1.65
N TRP A 59 8.26 -1.12 2.01
CA TRP A 59 7.37 -1.38 3.15
C TRP A 59 8.21 -2.01 4.26
N LEU A 60 7.94 -1.61 5.49
CA LEU A 60 8.45 -2.24 6.69
C LEU A 60 7.28 -2.68 7.54
N ASP A 61 7.36 -3.90 8.05
CA ASP A 61 6.23 -4.63 8.61
C ASP A 61 6.76 -5.55 9.71
N ASP A 62 6.43 -5.29 10.98
CA ASP A 62 7.01 -6.01 12.15
C ASP A 62 6.00 -6.94 12.86
N GLY A 63 4.84 -7.17 12.26
CA GLY A 63 3.69 -7.86 12.86
C GLY A 63 2.73 -6.97 13.65
N THR A 64 3.16 -5.80 14.12
CA THR A 64 2.36 -4.87 14.94
C THR A 64 1.98 -3.60 14.18
N ILE A 65 2.91 -3.08 13.38
CA ILE A 65 2.76 -1.86 12.59
C ILE A 65 3.33 -2.09 11.19
N THR A 66 2.74 -1.40 10.22
CA THR A 66 3.23 -1.34 8.84
C THR A 66 3.56 0.11 8.51
N VAL A 67 4.72 0.36 7.89
CA VAL A 67 5.16 1.70 7.51
C VAL A 67 5.62 1.72 6.06
N ILE A 68 5.21 2.74 5.33
CA ILE A 68 5.76 3.06 4.01
C ILE A 68 7.01 3.92 4.22
N GLY A 69 8.17 3.37 3.89
CA GLY A 69 9.48 3.95 4.15
C GLY A 69 9.89 5.08 3.22
N ARG A 70 8.96 5.92 2.77
CA ARG A 70 9.29 7.17 2.07
C ARG A 70 8.71 8.37 2.82
N PRO A 71 9.55 9.31 3.28
CA PRO A 71 11.01 9.33 3.11
C PRO A 71 11.69 8.28 4.03
N VAL A 72 12.92 7.85 3.69
CA VAL A 72 13.59 6.67 4.29
C VAL A 72 13.76 6.79 5.81
N GLU A 73 13.79 8.02 6.30
CA GLU A 73 13.85 8.40 7.72
C GLU A 73 12.66 7.85 8.52
N ARG A 74 11.52 7.56 7.89
CA ARG A 74 10.39 6.89 8.55
C ARG A 74 10.72 5.46 8.99
N LEU A 75 11.65 4.78 8.30
CA LEU A 75 12.07 3.42 8.67
C LEU A 75 12.87 3.38 9.97
N ASN A 76 13.57 4.47 10.30
CA ASN A 76 14.33 4.57 11.55
C ASN A 76 13.44 4.63 12.80
N ARG A 77 12.12 4.78 12.64
CA ARG A 77 11.16 4.79 13.78
C ARG A 77 10.88 3.40 14.33
N LEU A 78 11.27 2.35 13.61
CA LEU A 78 11.00 0.95 13.97
C LEU A 78 12.27 0.21 14.44
N LEU A 79 13.37 0.93 14.69
CA LEU A 79 14.65 0.41 15.19
C LEU A 79 14.88 0.80 16.65
#